data_AF-A0A1I2XZC9-F1
#
_entry.id   AF-A0A1I2XZC9-F1
#
_cell.length_a   1.000
_cell.length_b   1.000
_cell.length_c   1.000
_cell.angle_alpha   90.00
_cell.angle_beta   90.00
_cell.angle_gamma   90.00
#
_symmetry.space_group_name_H-M   'P 1'
#
loop_
_entity.id
_entity.type
_entity.pdbx_description
1 polymer ?
#
loop_
_entity_poly.entity_id
_entity_poly.type
_entity_poly.pdbx_seq_one_letter_code
_entity_poly.pdbx_strand_id
1 'polypeptide(L)'
;MGEISIKITISDRIYPLKVNVEEEEIVRRAAKIINERIKDYQENYAVRDKQDLLSMAVLHYATAVLRTEHKVQNQDTAVAEKVEDLDSLLNEFFAK
;
A
#
# COMPACT_ATOMS: atom_id res chain seq x y z
N MET A 1 -5.75 19.87 -15.29
CA MET A 1 -6.13 18.68 -14.49
C MET A 1 -7.41 19.04 -13.75
N GLY A 2 -8.50 18.31 -14.00
CA GLY A 2 -9.80 18.59 -13.39
C GLY A 2 -10.01 17.75 -12.14
N GLU A 3 -10.46 18.38 -11.06
CA GLU A 3 -10.99 17.67 -9.91
C GLU A 3 -12.44 17.29 -10.18
N ILE A 4 -12.81 16.06 -9.81
CA ILE A 4 -14.19 15.57 -9.87
C ILE A 4 -14.67 15.19 -8.48
N SER A 5 -15.96 15.40 -8.23
CA SER A 5 -16.59 14.93 -7.01
C SER A 5 -17.17 13.54 -7.22
N ILE A 6 -16.72 12.59 -6.40
CA ILE A 6 -17.20 11.21 -6.41
C ILE A 6 -17.81 10.87 -5.05
N LYS A 7 -18.67 9.84 -5.05
CA LYS A 7 -19.18 9.23 -3.82
C LYS A 7 -18.60 7.83 -3.72
N ILE A 8 -17.91 7.56 -2.61
CA ILE A 8 -17.33 6.25 -2.32
C ILE A 8 -18.08 5.64 -1.14
N THR A 9 -18.37 4.35 -1.24
CA THR A 9 -18.98 3.59 -0.16
C THR A 9 -17.92 2.73 0.51
N ILE A 10 -17.73 2.91 1.82
CA ILE A 10 -16.86 2.08 2.65
C ILE A 10 -17.74 1.48 3.75
N SER A 11 -17.84 0.15 3.79
CA SER A 11 -18.83 -0.58 4.58
C SER A 11 -20.24 -0.03 4.32
N ASP A 12 -20.97 0.41 5.34
CA ASP A 12 -22.31 0.99 5.18
C ASP A 12 -22.32 2.53 5.07
N ARG A 13 -21.14 3.17 4.92
CA ARG A 13 -21.02 4.63 4.94
C ARG A 13 -20.62 5.18 3.57
N ILE A 14 -21.30 6.25 3.17
CA ILE A 14 -21.02 6.97 1.93
C ILE A 14 -20.20 8.22 2.25
N TYR A 15 -19.06 8.34 1.61
CA TYR A 15 -18.12 9.45 1.73
C TYR A 15 -18.08 10.22 0.40
N PRO A 16 -18.55 11.49 0.36
CA PRO A 16 -18.33 12.37 -0.77
C PRO A 16 -16.87 12.85 -0.74
N LEU A 17 -16.14 12.64 -1.82
CA LEU A 17 -14.73 13.00 -1.98
C LEU A 17 -14.56 13.85 -3.25
N LYS A 18 -13.59 14.76 -3.23
CA LYS A 18 -13.07 15.40 -4.44
C LYS A 18 -11.71 14.77 -4.74
N VAL A 19 -11.55 14.26 -5.95
CA VAL A 19 -10.33 13.57 -6.39
C VAL A 19 -9.95 14.04 -7.78
N ASN A 20 -8.65 13.95 -8.11
CA ASN A 20 -8.21 14.14 -9.48
C ASN A 20 -8.74 13.01 -10.37
N VAL A 21 -9.06 13.33 -11.63
CA VAL A 21 -9.54 12.33 -12.59
C VAL A 21 -8.57 11.15 -12.75
N GLU A 22 -7.26 11.42 -12.69
CA GLU A 22 -6.20 10.40 -12.79
C GLU A 22 -6.17 9.44 -11.59
N GLU A 23 -6.62 9.90 -10.42
CA GLU A 23 -6.62 9.12 -9.19
C GLU A 23 -7.95 8.40 -8.93
N GLU A 24 -9.03 8.80 -9.61
CA GLU A 24 -10.38 8.30 -9.33
C GLU A 24 -10.49 6.78 -9.35
N GLU A 25 -9.88 6.14 -10.35
CA GLU A 25 -9.86 4.69 -10.47
C GLU A 25 -9.13 4.03 -9.28
N ILE A 26 -7.99 4.60 -8.88
CA ILE A 26 -7.17 4.12 -7.78
C ILE A 26 -7.96 4.19 -6.47
N VAL A 27 -8.63 5.33 -6.21
CA VAL A 27 -9.41 5.52 -4.99
C VAL A 27 -10.61 4.57 -4.95
N ARG A 28 -11.31 4.34 -6.08
CA ARG A 28 -12.38 3.33 -6.13
C ARG A 28 -11.88 1.93 -5.86
N ARG A 29 -10.74 1.56 -6.44
CA ARG A 29 -10.13 0.25 -6.25
C ARG A 29 -9.73 0.04 -4.79
N ALA A 30 -9.14 1.05 -4.15
CA ALA A 30 -8.80 1.01 -2.73
C ALA A 30 -10.03 0.80 -1.85
N ALA A 31 -11.12 1.51 -2.12
CA ALA A 31 -12.38 1.32 -1.38
C ALA A 31 -12.96 -0.09 -1.53
N LYS A 32 -12.90 -0.66 -2.74
CA LYS A 32 -13.34 -2.04 -3.00
C LYS A 32 -12.53 -3.05 -2.18
N ILE A 33 -11.21 -2.91 -2.20
CA ILE A 33 -10.27 -3.76 -1.44
C ILE A 33 -10.57 -3.70 0.07
N ILE A 34 -10.79 -2.50 0.62
CA ILE A 34 -11.17 -2.32 2.02
C ILE A 34 -12.48 -3.05 2.34
N ASN A 35 -13.50 -2.90 1.49
CA ASN A 35 -14.81 -3.54 1.70
C ASN A 35 -14.74 -5.07 1.67
N GLU A 36 -13.99 -5.63 0.72
CA GLU A 36 -13.73 -7.08 0.66
C GLU A 36 -13.07 -7.55 1.95
N ARG A 37 -12.06 -6.81 2.46
CA ARG A 37 -11.36 -7.18 3.68
C ARG A 37 -12.23 -7.09 4.93
N ILE A 38 -13.09 -6.07 5.03
CA ILE A 38 -14.07 -5.95 6.11
C ILE A 38 -15.03 -7.14 6.07
N LYS A 39 -15.49 -7.53 4.89
CA LYS A 39 -16.38 -8.69 4.72
C LYS A 39 -15.70 -9.98 5.15
N ASP A 40 -14.45 -10.21 4.73
CA ASP A 40 -13.67 -11.36 5.20
C ASP A 40 -13.58 -11.39 6.73
N TYR A 41 -13.37 -10.24 7.37
CA TYR A 41 -13.29 -10.19 8.82
C TYR A 41 -14.65 -10.40 9.50
N GLN A 42 -15.76 -9.93 8.91
CA GLN A 42 -17.11 -10.22 9.41
C GLN A 42 -17.43 -11.71 9.38
N GLU A 43 -16.98 -12.42 8.33
CA GLU A 43 -17.23 -13.86 8.17
C GLU A 43 -16.34 -14.70 9.09
N ASN A 44 -15.08 -14.30 9.28
CA ASN A 44 -14.09 -15.09 10.02
C ASN A 44 -13.96 -14.75 11.51
N TYR A 45 -14.44 -13.59 11.96
CA TYR A 45 -14.30 -13.15 13.34
C TYR A 45 -15.67 -12.90 13.98
N ALA A 46 -15.84 -13.31 15.24
CA ALA A 46 -17.05 -13.04 16.03
C ALA A 46 -17.22 -11.56 16.42
N VAL A 47 -16.47 -10.65 15.81
CA VAL A 47 -16.50 -9.21 16.08
C VAL A 47 -17.72 -8.62 15.37
N ARG A 48 -18.68 -8.14 16.18
CA ARG A 48 -19.94 -7.59 15.67
C ARG A 48 -19.85 -6.11 15.31
N ASP A 49 -18.88 -5.39 15.85
CA ASP A 49 -18.74 -3.95 15.57
C ASP A 49 -17.99 -3.70 14.26
N LYS A 50 -18.66 -3.01 13.33
CA LYS A 50 -18.11 -2.64 12.02
C LYS A 50 -16.96 -1.65 12.16
N GLN A 51 -16.91 -0.84 13.22
CA GLN A 51 -15.80 0.07 13.47
C GLN A 51 -14.54 -0.69 13.89
N ASP A 52 -14.66 -1.72 14.72
CA ASP A 52 -13.51 -2.54 15.13
C ASP A 52 -12.92 -3.33 13.96
N LEU A 53 -13.80 -3.85 13.09
CA LEU A 53 -13.38 -4.53 11.86
C LEU A 53 -12.66 -3.58 10.90
N LEU A 54 -13.10 -2.33 10.80
CA LEU A 54 -12.42 -1.29 10.04
C LEU A 54 -11.04 -0.99 10.64
N SER A 55 -10.96 -0.85 11.96
CA SER A 55 -9.69 -0.64 12.68
C SER A 55 -8.71 -1.79 12.47
N MET A 56 -9.18 -3.05 12.49
CA MET A 56 -8.36 -4.22 12.15
C MET A 56 -7.84 -4.19 10.72
N ALA A 57 -8.69 -3.81 9.75
CA ALA A 57 -8.27 -3.63 8.36
C ALA A 57 -7.18 -2.55 8.24
N VAL A 58 -7.37 -1.39 8.88
CA VAL A 58 -6.39 -0.31 8.88
C VAL A 58 -5.06 -0.76 9.45
N LEU A 59 -5.06 -1.45 10.60
CA LEU A 59 -3.83 -1.98 11.21
C LEU A 59 -3.11 -2.96 10.29
N HIS A 60 -3.87 -3.86 9.65
CA HIS A 60 -3.30 -4.84 8.72
C HIS A 60 -2.66 -4.16 7.51
N TYR A 61 -3.32 -3.17 6.91
CA TYR A 61 -2.74 -2.40 5.79
C TYR A 61 -1.52 -1.58 6.21
N ALA A 62 -1.57 -0.88 7.36
CA ALA A 62 -0.43 -0.14 7.88
C ALA A 62 0.79 -1.06 8.09
N THR A 63 0.56 -2.25 8.65
CA THR A 63 1.62 -3.26 8.85
C THR A 63 2.18 -3.76 7.51
N ALA A 64 1.31 -3.98 6.52
CA ALA A 64 1.73 -4.41 5.19
C ALA A 64 2.57 -3.34 4.47
N VAL A 65 2.21 -2.07 4.60
CA VAL A 65 2.96 -0.93 4.05
C VAL A 65 4.34 -0.85 4.70
N LEU A 66 4.42 -0.82 6.04
CA LEU A 66 5.69 -0.76 6.77
C LEU A 66 6.62 -1.94 6.42
N ARG A 67 6.06 -3.15 6.28
CA ARG A 67 6.83 -4.33 5.86
C ARG A 67 7.34 -4.21 4.42
N THR A 68 6.59 -3.55 3.54
CA THR A 68 6.98 -3.35 2.14
C THR A 68 8.05 -2.28 2.03
N GLU A 69 7.91 -1.16 2.74
CA GLU A 69 8.93 -0.10 2.84
C GLU A 69 10.27 -0.67 3.34
N HIS A 70 10.24 -1.48 4.40
CA HIS A 70 11.45 -2.14 4.90
C HIS A 70 12.08 -3.11 3.87
N LYS A 71 11.26 -3.79 3.04
CA LYS A 71 11.80 -4.66 1.98
C LYS A 71 12.45 -3.86 0.85
N VAL A 72 11.85 -2.75 0.45
CA VAL A 72 12.40 -1.86 -0.60
C VAL A 72 13.73 -1.28 -0.14
N GLN A 73 13.81 -0.77 1.09
CA GLN A 73 15.06 -0.25 1.66
C GLN A 73 16.18 -1.30 1.69
N ASN A 74 15.86 -2.55 2.03
CA ASN A 74 16.81 -3.65 2.01
C ASN A 74 17.24 -4.07 0.59
N GLN A 75 16.36 -3.89 -0.41
CA GLN A 75 16.70 -4.18 -1.80
C GLN A 75 17.63 -3.12 -2.39
N ASP A 76 17.36 -1.83 -2.13
CA ASP A 76 18.20 -0.74 -2.63
C ASP A 76 19.63 -0.81 -2.07
N THR A 77 19.77 -1.13 -0.78
CA THR A 77 21.08 -1.34 -0.15
C THR A 77 21.85 -2.51 -0.74
N ALA A 78 21.20 -3.67 -0.91
CA ALA A 78 21.84 -4.84 -1.51
C ALA A 78 22.22 -4.65 -3.00
N VAL A 79 21.49 -3.81 -3.74
CA VAL A 79 21.85 -3.46 -5.12
C VAL A 79 23.03 -2.49 -5.14
N ALA A 80 23.04 -1.48 -4.26
CA ALA A 80 24.14 -0.54 -4.13
C ALA A 80 25.47 -1.25 -3.79
N GLU A 81 25.46 -2.16 -2.82
CA GLU A 81 26.64 -2.97 -2.44
C GLU A 81 27.19 -3.75 -3.64
N LYS A 82 26.32 -4.40 -4.43
CA LYS A 82 26.76 -5.15 -5.62
C LYS A 82 27.35 -4.26 -6.72
N VAL A 83 26.87 -3.03 -6.85
CA VAL A 83 27.42 -2.06 -7.81
C VAL A 83 28.80 -1.60 -7.34
N GLU A 84 28.99 -1.37 -6.05
CA GLU A 84 30.27 -1.00 -5.46
C GLU A 84 31.31 -2.14 -5.55
N ASP A 85 30.87 -3.38 -5.35
CA ASP A 85 31.71 -4.57 -5.58
C ASP A 85 32.19 -4.67 -7.04
N LEU A 86 31.29 -4.41 -8.00
CA LEU A 86 31.61 -4.41 -9.43
C LEU A 86 32.58 -3.27 -9.79
N ASP A 87 32.37 -2.08 -9.24
CA ASP A 87 33.25 -0.93 -9.47
C ASP A 87 34.65 -1.20 -8.89
N SER A 88 34.72 -1.81 -7.71
CA SER A 88 35.99 -2.22 -7.09
C SER A 88 36.73 -3.26 -7.94
N LEU A 89 36.04 -4.26 -8.47
CA LEU A 89 36.61 -5.27 -9.37
C LEU A 89 37.13 -4.65 -10.68
N LEU A 90 36.39 -3.70 -11.25
CA LEU A 90 36.82 -3.00 -12.46
C LEU A 90 38.04 -2.11 -12.19
N ASN A 91 38.03 -1.36 -11.09
CA ASN A 91 39.17 -0.55 -10.68
C ASN A 91 40.42 -1.41 -10.42
N GLU A 92 40.29 -2.57 -9.78
CA GLU A 92 41.40 -3.51 -9.58
C GLU A 92 41.92 -4.09 -10.91
N PHE A 93 41.02 -4.37 -11.86
CA PHE A 93 41.39 -4.84 -13.20
C PHE A 93 42.13 -3.77 -14.01
N PHE A 94 41.70 -2.51 -13.95
CA PHE A 94 42.32 -1.40 -14.69
C PHE A 94 43.55 -0.79 -13.99
N ALA A 95 43.74 -1.04 -12.70
CA ALA A 95 44.93 -0.61 -11.95
C ALA A 95 46.16 -1.52 -12.19
N LYS A 96 46.01 -2.56 -13.01
CA LYS A 96 47.05 -3.53 -13.38
C LYS A 96 47.47 -3.35 -14.83
#